data_AF-A0A8J7M353-F1
#
_entry.id   AF-A0A8J7M353-F1
#
_cell.length_a   1.000
_cell.length_b   1.000
_cell.length_c   1.000
_cell.angle_alpha   90.00
_cell.angle_beta   90.00
_cell.angle_gamma   90.00
#
_symmetry.space_group_name_H-M   'P 1'
#
loop_
_entity.id
_entity.type
_entity.pdbx_description
1 polymer ?
#
loop_
_entity_poly.entity_id
_entity_poly.type
_entity_poly.pdbx_seq_one_letter_code
_entity_poly.pdbx_strand_id
1 'polypeptide(L)'
;MTNGFLKRVREEVLVGDGAIGTMLYAKGVALEANFEHLNLVRPSLVRELHREYLDAGAQVIETNTFGANFVKLSAIGLGSKVAEINRQGAALAREAARGRDAFVAGSVGPLGRGKAELAAGSELDCFRAQASALAEGGVDLLILETFADLDELLFALQAARETGLPVVANLAYGEGAKLTGGIEAEAAAARLAAAGADLVGANCGAGPLELLKTLKRIATVTDLPLAAYPNSGFPEYVDGRYIYRATPEYFAGMAAEMAAAGACLIGGCCGTTPDHVRSIAAALRGLKPAPRTVVQPSAQAETGTGTGAAAAGFLADWGKRKVVTVELDPPKGLDCSGVIAGSRALKDAGADAINLAENPLARVRMGNIALASLIRREVDIEVIAHITCRDRNLLGLQSDLMGASLLGVSAILAVTGDPASLGDDAAASSVYDLNSFTLIKLLSDLNRGVNALGNPIGEGTGFTIGAAFNPNGQKMDVQVQRLEKKVANGATFVQTQPIYDLQRLDLMLEQTAHLDIPILPGVLPLVSGRNAEFLHNEVPGIVIPEAIRARMAGKTGDEGVQEGLAIAREFIEAAFDRVGGFYLIPPFGKYRIAAELVRFIKERGAR
;
A
#
# COMPACT_ATOMS: atom_id res chain seq x y z
N MET A 1 -8.98 -38.66 -16.92
CA MET A 1 -8.55 -39.51 -15.79
C MET A 1 -8.17 -38.56 -14.66
N THR A 2 -8.83 -38.64 -13.51
CA THR A 2 -8.58 -37.75 -12.37
C THR A 2 -7.15 -37.95 -11.87
N ASN A 3 -6.35 -36.87 -11.75
CA ASN A 3 -4.98 -36.92 -11.24
C ASN A 3 -4.95 -37.59 -9.83
N GLY A 4 -3.98 -38.46 -9.57
CA GLY A 4 -3.88 -39.23 -8.33
C GLY A 4 -3.81 -38.38 -7.07
N PHE A 5 -3.18 -37.20 -7.14
CA PHE A 5 -3.15 -36.22 -6.04
C PHE A 5 -4.56 -35.70 -5.72
N LEU A 6 -5.30 -35.22 -6.73
CA LEU A 6 -6.65 -34.66 -6.56
C LEU A 6 -7.65 -35.69 -6.02
N LYS A 7 -7.45 -36.97 -6.35
CA LYS A 7 -8.26 -38.05 -5.76
C LYS A 7 -8.00 -38.14 -4.25
N ARG A 8 -6.72 -38.19 -3.84
CA ARG A 8 -6.36 -38.39 -2.42
C ARG A 8 -6.76 -37.24 -1.52
N VAL A 9 -6.57 -35.98 -1.92
CA VAL A 9 -6.97 -34.83 -1.09
C VAL A 9 -8.49 -34.72 -0.87
N ARG A 10 -9.30 -35.43 -1.67
CA ARG A 10 -10.76 -35.52 -1.44
C ARG A 10 -11.14 -36.62 -0.46
N GLU A 11 -10.28 -37.62 -0.25
CA GLU A 11 -10.55 -38.81 0.54
C GLU A 11 -9.80 -38.78 1.89
N GLU A 12 -8.68 -38.06 1.96
CA GLU A 12 -7.70 -38.06 3.05
C GLU A 12 -7.20 -36.63 3.33
N VAL A 13 -6.76 -36.38 4.57
CA VAL A 13 -5.95 -35.19 4.89
C VAL A 13 -4.48 -35.54 4.66
N LEU A 14 -3.85 -34.89 3.68
CA LEU A 14 -2.45 -35.08 3.33
C LEU A 14 -1.54 -34.13 4.11
N VAL A 15 -0.37 -34.63 4.48
CA VAL A 15 0.66 -33.86 5.21
C VAL A 15 1.67 -33.28 4.23
N GLY A 16 1.82 -31.95 4.22
CA GLY A 16 2.90 -31.25 3.52
C GLY A 16 4.21 -31.26 4.31
N ASP A 17 5.30 -30.84 3.68
CA ASP A 17 6.57 -30.60 4.35
C ASP A 17 6.59 -29.25 5.10
N GLY A 18 7.76 -28.87 5.59
CA GLY A 18 8.01 -27.63 6.32
C GLY A 18 8.92 -26.66 5.55
N ALA A 19 9.50 -25.69 6.27
CA ALA A 19 10.36 -24.68 5.66
C ALA A 19 11.57 -25.27 4.92
N ILE A 20 11.75 -24.90 3.66
CA ILE A 20 12.99 -25.19 2.92
C ILE A 20 14.08 -24.17 3.30
N GLY A 21 13.81 -22.87 3.13
CA GLY A 21 14.80 -21.81 3.35
C GLY A 21 15.33 -21.74 4.79
N THR A 22 14.46 -21.86 5.80
CA THR A 22 14.87 -21.87 7.21
C THR A 22 15.78 -23.06 7.53
N MET A 23 15.49 -24.23 6.96
CA MET A 23 16.29 -25.43 7.20
C MET A 23 17.63 -25.41 6.46
N LEU A 24 17.68 -24.86 5.25
CA LEU A 24 18.95 -24.65 4.54
C LEU A 24 19.86 -23.67 5.30
N TYR A 25 19.30 -22.60 5.87
CA TYR A 25 20.02 -21.70 6.76
C TYR A 25 20.54 -22.43 8.01
N ALA A 26 19.69 -23.22 8.67
CA ALA A 26 20.07 -24.01 9.84
C ALA A 26 21.18 -25.04 9.53
N LYS A 27 21.26 -25.53 8.29
CA LYS A 27 22.33 -26.42 7.79
C LYS A 27 23.58 -25.66 7.33
N GLY A 28 23.72 -24.38 7.68
CA GLY A 28 24.94 -23.59 7.50
C GLY A 28 25.06 -22.87 6.16
N VAL A 29 23.97 -22.72 5.40
CA VAL A 29 23.95 -21.84 4.23
C VAL A 29 23.74 -20.39 4.71
N ALA A 30 24.53 -19.44 4.20
CA ALA A 30 24.38 -18.03 4.55
C ALA A 30 23.03 -17.45 4.03
N LEU A 31 22.45 -16.48 4.74
CA LEU A 31 21.17 -15.85 4.35
C LEU A 31 21.28 -15.08 3.03
N GLU A 32 22.47 -14.60 2.73
CA GLU A 32 22.79 -13.85 1.52
C GLU A 32 22.94 -14.77 0.29
N ALA A 33 23.02 -16.09 0.49
CA ALA A 33 23.06 -17.04 -0.60
C ALA A 33 21.67 -17.16 -1.26
N ASN A 34 21.65 -17.34 -2.58
CA ASN A 34 20.43 -17.75 -3.26
C ASN A 34 20.19 -19.25 -3.03
N PHE A 35 19.10 -19.58 -2.33
CA PHE A 35 18.81 -20.97 -1.96
C PHE A 35 18.41 -21.83 -3.16
N GLU A 36 17.74 -21.27 -4.18
CA GLU A 36 17.36 -22.02 -5.37
C GLU A 36 18.60 -22.44 -6.19
N HIS A 37 19.65 -21.62 -6.22
CA HIS A 37 20.92 -21.96 -6.87
C HIS A 37 21.58 -23.19 -6.26
N LEU A 38 21.29 -23.54 -4.99
CA LEU A 38 21.80 -24.76 -4.36
C LEU A 38 21.36 -26.04 -5.07
N ASN A 39 20.27 -26.00 -5.86
CA ASN A 39 19.87 -27.12 -6.72
C ASN A 39 21.02 -27.54 -7.65
N LEU A 40 21.82 -26.58 -8.13
CA LEU A 40 22.97 -26.83 -9.00
C LEU A 40 24.26 -27.05 -8.22
N VAL A 41 24.53 -26.22 -7.21
CA VAL A 41 25.86 -26.18 -6.56
C VAL A 41 25.99 -27.07 -5.32
N ARG A 42 24.87 -27.42 -4.67
CA ARG A 42 24.83 -28.30 -3.49
C ARG A 42 23.62 -29.25 -3.54
N PRO A 43 23.43 -30.03 -4.62
CA PRO A 43 22.25 -30.88 -4.81
C PRO A 43 22.07 -31.95 -3.72
N SER A 44 23.15 -32.44 -3.12
CA SER A 44 23.08 -33.42 -2.03
C SER A 44 22.37 -32.86 -0.80
N LEU A 45 22.65 -31.59 -0.44
CA LEU A 45 22.05 -30.90 0.71
C LEU A 45 20.54 -30.74 0.53
N VAL A 46 20.11 -30.33 -0.66
CA VAL A 46 18.68 -30.18 -0.99
C VAL A 46 17.97 -31.53 -0.97
N ARG A 47 18.59 -32.57 -1.57
CA ARG A 47 18.04 -33.94 -1.57
C ARG A 47 17.91 -34.52 -0.16
N GLU A 48 18.91 -34.28 0.70
CA GLU A 48 18.89 -34.71 2.10
C GLU A 48 17.73 -34.06 2.86
N LEU A 49 17.52 -32.75 2.68
CA LEU A 49 16.39 -32.05 3.30
C LEU A 49 15.03 -32.62 2.88
N HIS A 50 14.83 -32.92 1.59
CA HIS A 50 13.59 -33.58 1.15
C HIS A 50 13.40 -34.95 1.80
N ARG A 51 14.49 -35.73 1.97
CA ARG A 51 14.42 -37.03 2.67
C ARG A 51 14.05 -36.87 4.13
N GLU A 52 14.60 -35.86 4.82
CA GLU A 52 14.25 -35.57 6.22
C GLU A 52 12.75 -35.31 6.39
N TYR A 53 12.12 -34.56 5.48
CA TYR A 53 10.68 -34.34 5.52
C TYR A 53 9.86 -35.59 5.18
N LEU A 54 10.28 -36.37 4.19
CA LEU A 54 9.64 -37.66 3.89
C LEU A 54 9.75 -38.65 5.05
N ASP A 55 10.87 -38.67 5.76
CA ASP A 55 11.12 -39.51 6.94
C ASP A 55 10.40 -38.96 8.20
N ALA A 56 10.05 -37.68 8.20
CA ALA A 56 9.12 -37.11 9.17
C ALA A 56 7.66 -37.48 8.89
N GLY A 57 7.33 -37.88 7.66
CA GLY A 57 5.97 -38.31 7.28
C GLY A 57 5.26 -37.35 6.34
N ALA A 58 5.97 -36.42 5.70
CA ALA A 58 5.41 -35.64 4.61
C ALA A 58 4.98 -36.56 3.46
N GLN A 59 3.79 -36.30 2.93
CA GLN A 59 3.19 -36.97 1.75
C GLN A 59 3.16 -36.04 0.54
N VAL A 60 3.37 -34.75 0.73
CA VAL A 60 3.62 -33.76 -0.32
C VAL A 60 4.87 -32.99 0.07
N ILE A 61 5.88 -32.97 -0.80
CA ILE A 61 7.09 -32.17 -0.60
C ILE A 61 7.20 -31.10 -1.67
N GLU A 62 7.62 -29.90 -1.28
CA GLU A 62 7.83 -28.79 -2.18
C GLU A 62 9.23 -28.85 -2.81
N THR A 63 9.36 -28.41 -4.05
CA THR A 63 10.68 -28.22 -4.68
C THR A 63 11.38 -26.99 -4.10
N ASN A 64 12.71 -27.00 -4.03
CA ASN A 64 13.50 -25.82 -3.66
C ASN A 64 13.55 -24.79 -4.81
N THR A 65 12.41 -24.19 -5.15
CA THR A 65 12.24 -23.34 -6.34
C THR A 65 11.37 -22.09 -6.12
N PHE A 66 10.99 -21.79 -4.88
CA PHE A 66 10.15 -20.64 -4.53
C PHE A 66 10.53 -19.34 -5.28
N GLY A 67 11.80 -18.95 -5.24
CA GLY A 67 12.32 -17.76 -5.90
C GLY A 67 12.95 -17.98 -7.29
N ALA A 68 12.81 -19.15 -7.90
CA ALA A 68 13.51 -19.52 -9.14
C ALA A 68 12.87 -18.91 -10.42
N ASN A 69 12.47 -17.64 -10.36
CA ASN A 69 11.91 -16.90 -11.50
C ASN A 69 12.93 -15.94 -12.12
N PHE A 70 12.62 -15.46 -13.33
CA PHE A 70 13.50 -14.61 -14.10
C PHE A 70 13.92 -13.33 -13.34
N VAL A 71 12.98 -12.67 -12.65
CA VAL A 71 13.25 -11.41 -11.94
C VAL A 71 14.26 -11.61 -10.82
N LYS A 72 13.99 -12.56 -9.90
CA LYS A 72 14.85 -12.84 -8.75
C LYS A 72 16.21 -13.38 -9.15
N LEU A 73 16.27 -14.28 -10.14
CA LEU A 73 17.53 -14.84 -10.62
C LEU A 73 18.35 -13.82 -11.43
N SER A 74 17.72 -12.91 -12.17
CA SER A 74 18.43 -11.86 -12.91
C SER A 74 19.16 -10.88 -11.98
N ALA A 75 18.61 -10.61 -10.79
CA ALA A 75 19.25 -9.76 -9.78
C ALA A 75 20.64 -10.26 -9.33
N ILE A 76 20.94 -11.55 -9.55
CA ILE A 76 22.22 -12.18 -9.24
C ILE A 76 22.94 -12.75 -10.48
N GLY A 77 22.52 -12.33 -11.68
CA GLY A 77 23.15 -12.74 -12.94
C GLY A 77 22.81 -14.17 -13.40
N LEU A 78 21.79 -14.82 -12.83
CA LEU A 78 21.36 -16.19 -13.16
C LEU A 78 20.04 -16.23 -13.95
N GLY A 79 19.57 -15.12 -14.51
CA GLY A 79 18.29 -15.04 -15.24
C GLY A 79 18.16 -16.05 -16.40
N SER A 80 19.26 -16.38 -17.08
CA SER A 80 19.28 -17.39 -18.15
C SER A 80 19.20 -18.85 -17.65
N LYS A 81 19.33 -19.06 -16.34
CA LYS A 81 19.30 -20.40 -15.70
C LYS A 81 17.96 -20.77 -15.07
N VAL A 82 16.89 -19.99 -15.29
CA VAL A 82 15.54 -20.27 -14.77
C VAL A 82 15.13 -21.72 -15.05
N ALA A 83 15.19 -22.17 -16.30
CA ALA A 83 14.77 -23.52 -16.65
C ALA A 83 15.66 -24.60 -16.03
N GLU A 84 16.98 -24.38 -16.01
CA GLU A 84 17.96 -25.31 -15.45
C GLU A 84 17.76 -25.52 -13.94
N ILE A 85 17.62 -24.43 -13.19
CA ILE A 85 17.43 -24.45 -11.73
C ILE A 85 16.11 -25.12 -11.34
N ASN A 86 15.02 -24.82 -12.06
CA ASN A 86 13.71 -25.40 -11.77
C ASN A 86 13.64 -26.90 -12.09
N ARG A 87 14.13 -27.32 -13.27
CA ARG A 87 14.19 -28.75 -13.63
C ARG A 87 15.04 -29.53 -12.63
N GLN A 88 16.17 -28.97 -12.21
CA GLN A 88 17.02 -29.64 -11.23
C GLN A 88 16.36 -29.71 -9.85
N GLY A 89 15.70 -28.64 -9.39
CA GLY A 89 14.93 -28.66 -8.14
C GLY A 89 13.85 -29.75 -8.14
N ALA A 90 13.08 -29.85 -9.24
CA ALA A 90 12.10 -30.90 -9.45
C ALA A 90 12.71 -32.30 -9.45
N ALA A 91 13.82 -32.50 -10.17
CA ALA A 91 14.53 -33.78 -10.23
C ALA A 91 15.01 -34.24 -8.85
N LEU A 92 15.58 -33.34 -8.03
CA LEU A 92 16.06 -33.66 -6.70
C LEU A 92 14.92 -34.09 -5.75
N ALA A 93 13.80 -33.38 -5.77
CA ALA A 93 12.62 -33.76 -5.00
C ALA A 93 12.04 -35.10 -5.48
N ARG A 94 11.98 -35.33 -6.79
CA ARG A 94 11.52 -36.59 -7.38
C ARG A 94 12.43 -37.78 -7.05
N GLU A 95 13.74 -37.57 -7.04
CA GLU A 95 14.71 -38.57 -6.60
C GLU A 95 14.53 -38.94 -5.13
N ALA A 96 14.27 -37.96 -4.26
CA ALA A 96 14.00 -38.20 -2.85
C ALA A 96 12.69 -38.96 -2.63
N ALA A 97 11.64 -38.64 -3.39
CA ALA A 97 10.32 -39.29 -3.32
C ALA A 97 10.26 -40.68 -3.99
N ARG A 98 11.29 -41.09 -4.74
CA ARG A 98 11.28 -42.36 -5.49
C ARG A 98 11.06 -43.55 -4.54
N GLY A 99 10.02 -44.34 -4.83
CA GLY A 99 9.66 -45.51 -4.02
C GLY A 99 8.93 -45.18 -2.71
N ARG A 100 8.56 -43.91 -2.50
CA ARG A 100 7.74 -43.44 -1.38
C ARG A 100 6.34 -43.12 -1.89
N ASP A 101 5.33 -43.29 -1.04
CA ASP A 101 3.97 -42.84 -1.33
C ASP A 101 3.85 -41.33 -1.04
N ALA A 102 4.46 -40.51 -1.90
CA ALA A 102 4.52 -39.06 -1.75
C ALA A 102 4.46 -38.35 -3.12
N PHE A 103 3.90 -37.15 -3.12
CA PHE A 103 3.83 -36.26 -4.27
C PHE A 103 4.89 -35.16 -4.21
N VAL A 104 5.33 -34.69 -5.37
CA VAL A 104 6.27 -33.56 -5.51
C VAL A 104 5.52 -32.35 -6.04
N ALA A 105 5.46 -31.28 -5.25
CA ALA A 105 4.86 -30.01 -5.62
C ALA A 105 5.91 -29.02 -6.12
N GLY A 106 5.74 -28.50 -7.34
CA GLY A 106 6.57 -27.43 -7.87
C GLY A 106 6.23 -26.10 -7.19
N SER A 107 7.09 -25.62 -6.29
CA SER A 107 6.90 -24.34 -5.57
C SER A 107 7.22 -23.15 -6.48
N VAL A 108 6.28 -22.19 -6.52
CA VAL A 108 6.36 -20.94 -7.27
C VAL A 108 5.93 -19.79 -6.34
N GLY A 109 6.85 -18.85 -6.07
CA GLY A 109 6.57 -17.64 -5.31
C GLY A 109 6.47 -16.37 -6.18
N PRO A 110 6.17 -15.20 -5.58
CA PRO A 110 6.03 -13.93 -6.31
C PRO A 110 7.34 -13.45 -6.94
N LEU A 111 7.24 -12.55 -7.93
CA LEU A 111 8.39 -12.01 -8.69
C LEU A 111 9.29 -11.10 -7.85
N GLY A 112 8.74 -10.49 -6.79
CA GLY A 112 9.49 -9.63 -5.88
C GLY A 112 9.70 -8.19 -6.40
N ARG A 113 10.60 -7.44 -5.74
CA ARG A 113 10.73 -5.97 -5.92
C ARG A 113 11.11 -5.54 -7.34
N GLY A 114 11.85 -6.37 -8.10
CA GLY A 114 12.25 -6.08 -9.48
C GLY A 114 11.11 -6.14 -10.51
N LYS A 115 9.88 -6.51 -10.11
CA LYS A 115 8.75 -6.62 -11.06
C LYS A 115 8.42 -5.31 -11.78
N ALA A 116 8.65 -4.16 -11.13
CA ALA A 116 8.35 -2.85 -11.70
C ALA A 116 9.25 -2.49 -12.91
N GLU A 117 10.36 -3.21 -13.10
CA GLU A 117 11.27 -3.03 -14.23
C GLU A 117 10.90 -3.89 -15.43
N LEU A 118 9.93 -4.81 -15.28
CA LEU A 118 9.40 -5.59 -16.39
C LEU A 118 8.58 -4.70 -17.34
N ALA A 119 8.60 -5.06 -18.62
CA ALA A 119 7.63 -4.52 -19.56
C ALA A 119 6.22 -4.92 -19.11
N ALA A 120 5.25 -4.02 -19.25
CA ALA A 120 3.87 -4.25 -18.84
C ALA A 120 3.32 -5.54 -19.50
N GLY A 121 2.81 -6.46 -18.69
CA GLY A 121 2.24 -7.73 -19.16
C GLY A 121 3.24 -8.88 -19.28
N SER A 122 4.53 -8.68 -18.97
CA SER A 122 5.55 -9.73 -18.99
C SER A 122 5.56 -10.63 -17.74
N GLU A 123 4.73 -10.35 -16.73
CA GLU A 123 4.62 -11.16 -15.51
C GLU A 123 4.20 -12.60 -15.83
N LEU A 124 3.21 -12.76 -16.72
CA LEU A 124 2.71 -14.05 -17.15
C LEU A 124 3.81 -14.90 -17.81
N ASP A 125 4.65 -14.28 -18.64
CA ASP A 125 5.76 -14.98 -19.31
C ASP A 125 6.82 -15.48 -18.31
N CYS A 126 7.10 -14.68 -17.28
CA CYS A 126 8.01 -15.07 -16.20
C CYS A 126 7.50 -16.32 -15.47
N PHE A 127 6.22 -16.33 -15.09
CA PHE A 127 5.61 -17.49 -14.43
C PHE A 127 5.49 -18.69 -15.36
N ARG A 128 5.18 -18.48 -16.65
CA ARG A 128 5.10 -19.55 -17.66
C ARG A 128 6.44 -20.26 -17.83
N ALA A 129 7.55 -19.52 -17.89
CA ALA A 129 8.88 -20.10 -18.00
C ALA A 129 9.21 -21.00 -16.79
N GLN A 130 8.87 -20.56 -15.58
CA GLN A 130 9.08 -21.33 -14.36
C GLN A 130 8.18 -22.57 -14.28
N ALA A 131 6.87 -22.40 -14.48
CA ALA A 131 5.88 -23.47 -14.40
C ALA A 131 6.16 -24.59 -15.41
N SER A 132 6.48 -24.24 -16.66
CA SER A 132 6.84 -25.21 -17.70
C SER A 132 8.11 -26.00 -17.33
N ALA A 133 9.14 -25.33 -16.80
CA ALA A 133 10.36 -26.01 -16.38
C ALA A 133 10.15 -26.98 -15.20
N LEU A 134 9.27 -26.64 -14.25
CA LEU A 134 8.87 -27.54 -13.17
C LEU A 134 8.10 -28.75 -13.71
N ALA A 135 7.14 -28.53 -14.62
CA ALA A 135 6.39 -29.60 -15.27
C ALA A 135 7.30 -30.56 -16.07
N GLU A 136 8.24 -30.02 -16.84
CA GLU A 136 9.29 -30.79 -17.54
C GLU A 136 10.18 -31.59 -16.59
N GLY A 137 10.45 -31.05 -15.40
CA GLY A 137 11.17 -31.73 -14.32
C GLY A 137 10.38 -32.85 -13.65
N GLY A 138 9.10 -33.01 -14.01
CA GLY A 138 8.26 -34.12 -13.59
C GLY A 138 7.68 -33.98 -12.19
N VAL A 139 7.24 -32.78 -11.79
CA VAL A 139 6.42 -32.56 -10.58
C VAL A 139 4.99 -33.11 -10.76
N ASP A 140 4.31 -33.46 -9.67
CA ASP A 140 2.94 -34.00 -9.70
C ASP A 140 1.86 -32.90 -9.71
N LEU A 141 2.20 -31.73 -9.19
CA LEU A 141 1.35 -30.56 -9.01
C LEU A 141 2.22 -29.29 -8.94
N LEU A 142 1.59 -28.13 -9.06
CA LEU A 142 2.20 -26.82 -8.79
C LEU A 142 1.56 -26.21 -7.54
N ILE A 143 2.38 -25.63 -6.67
CA ILE A 143 1.93 -24.86 -5.51
C ILE A 143 2.41 -23.42 -5.66
N LEU A 144 1.44 -22.52 -5.80
CA LEU A 144 1.65 -21.09 -5.86
C LEU A 144 1.54 -20.56 -4.43
N GLU A 145 2.62 -20.02 -3.89
CA GLU A 145 2.70 -19.73 -2.47
C GLU A 145 3.26 -18.34 -2.15
N THR A 146 2.82 -17.78 -1.02
CA THR A 146 3.29 -16.51 -0.44
C THR A 146 3.01 -15.28 -1.29
N PHE A 147 1.94 -15.30 -2.11
CA PHE A 147 1.49 -14.11 -2.84
C PHE A 147 0.70 -13.18 -1.91
N ALA A 148 1.06 -11.90 -1.86
CA ALA A 148 0.34 -10.87 -1.10
C ALA A 148 -0.57 -10.00 -1.99
N ASP A 149 -0.47 -10.19 -3.31
CA ASP A 149 -1.17 -9.47 -4.38
C ASP A 149 -1.96 -10.51 -5.18
N LEU A 150 -3.30 -10.36 -5.20
CA LEU A 150 -4.20 -11.31 -5.85
C LEU A 150 -4.03 -11.30 -7.37
N ASP A 151 -3.80 -10.13 -7.97
CA ASP A 151 -3.71 -10.02 -9.42
C ASP A 151 -2.40 -10.64 -9.93
N GLU A 152 -1.31 -10.50 -9.16
CA GLU A 152 -0.06 -11.22 -9.45
C GLU A 152 -0.24 -12.74 -9.35
N LEU A 153 -0.95 -13.24 -8.34
CA LEU A 153 -1.26 -14.67 -8.21
C LEU A 153 -2.13 -15.18 -9.37
N LEU A 154 -3.05 -14.36 -9.89
CA LEU A 154 -3.88 -14.75 -11.03
C LEU A 154 -3.05 -14.96 -12.30
N PHE A 155 -2.00 -14.17 -12.53
CA PHE A 155 -1.05 -14.44 -13.62
C PHE A 155 -0.28 -15.75 -13.40
N ALA A 156 0.19 -16.00 -12.18
CA ALA A 156 0.87 -17.25 -11.84
C ALA A 156 -0.06 -18.48 -12.00
N LEU A 157 -1.32 -18.35 -11.60
CA LEU A 157 -2.36 -19.39 -11.74
C LEU A 157 -2.66 -19.67 -13.21
N GLN A 158 -2.77 -18.62 -14.03
CA GLN A 158 -2.93 -18.79 -15.47
C GLN A 158 -1.76 -19.58 -16.07
N ALA A 159 -0.51 -19.19 -15.79
CA ALA A 159 0.68 -19.91 -16.27
C ALA A 159 0.74 -21.36 -15.77
N ALA A 160 0.44 -21.59 -14.50
CA ALA A 160 0.46 -22.94 -13.91
C ALA A 160 -0.58 -23.86 -14.57
N ARG A 161 -1.77 -23.35 -14.85
CA ARG A 161 -2.84 -24.11 -15.51
C ARG A 161 -2.52 -24.53 -16.93
N GLU A 162 -1.70 -23.77 -17.66
CA GLU A 162 -1.26 -24.12 -19.02
C GLU A 162 -0.44 -25.43 -19.04
N THR A 163 0.14 -25.84 -17.91
CA THR A 163 0.89 -27.12 -17.78
C THR A 163 -0.03 -28.34 -17.72
N GLY A 164 -1.32 -28.17 -17.41
CA GLY A 164 -2.27 -29.26 -17.19
C GLY A 164 -2.10 -30.02 -15.87
N LEU A 165 -1.18 -29.58 -15.00
CA LEU A 165 -1.02 -30.13 -13.65
C LEU A 165 -2.02 -29.53 -12.67
N PRO A 166 -2.37 -30.24 -11.57
CA PRO A 166 -3.13 -29.66 -10.47
C PRO A 166 -2.44 -28.43 -9.89
N VAL A 167 -3.23 -27.41 -9.53
CA VAL A 167 -2.69 -26.17 -8.96
C VAL A 167 -3.28 -25.87 -7.58
N VAL A 168 -2.41 -25.75 -6.59
CA VAL A 168 -2.72 -25.23 -5.25
C VAL A 168 -2.40 -23.73 -5.26
N ALA A 169 -3.39 -22.88 -4.97
CA ALA A 169 -3.24 -21.43 -4.92
C ALA A 169 -3.33 -20.92 -3.48
N ASN A 170 -2.18 -20.58 -2.90
CA ASN A 170 -2.06 -20.03 -1.55
C ASN A 170 -1.71 -18.54 -1.58
N LEU A 171 -2.38 -17.79 -0.72
CA LEU A 171 -2.11 -16.38 -0.46
C LEU A 171 -1.53 -16.19 0.95
N ALA A 172 -0.71 -15.15 1.10
CA ALA A 172 -0.24 -14.67 2.39
C ALA A 172 -1.14 -13.53 2.88
N TYR A 173 -2.06 -13.87 3.78
CA TYR A 173 -2.97 -12.91 4.39
C TYR A 173 -2.32 -12.21 5.59
N GLY A 174 -2.65 -10.92 5.77
CA GLY A 174 -2.34 -10.19 6.99
C GLY A 174 -3.30 -10.53 8.13
N GLU A 175 -3.20 -9.78 9.23
CA GLU A 175 -4.17 -9.86 10.33
C GLU A 175 -5.60 -9.65 9.81
N GLY A 176 -6.56 -10.37 10.39
CA GLY A 176 -7.96 -10.27 10.01
C GLY A 176 -8.34 -11.00 8.70
N ALA A 177 -7.45 -11.81 8.13
CA ALA A 177 -7.70 -12.59 6.91
C ALA A 177 -7.96 -11.72 5.66
N LYS A 178 -7.14 -10.68 5.47
CA LYS A 178 -7.22 -9.77 4.31
C LYS A 178 -5.88 -9.67 3.59
N LEU A 179 -5.93 -9.43 2.28
CA LEU A 179 -4.76 -9.14 1.45
C LEU A 179 -4.42 -7.65 1.45
N THR A 180 -3.24 -7.34 0.90
CA THR A 180 -2.88 -5.98 0.51
C THR A 180 -3.98 -5.39 -0.38
N GLY A 181 -4.44 -4.18 -0.07
CA GLY A 181 -5.55 -3.53 -0.77
C GLY A 181 -6.94 -3.78 -0.18
N GLY A 182 -7.05 -4.63 0.86
CA GLY A 182 -8.29 -4.83 1.63
C GLY A 182 -9.20 -5.94 1.08
N ILE A 183 -8.69 -6.80 0.19
CA ILE A 183 -9.46 -7.93 -0.35
C ILE A 183 -9.60 -8.99 0.75
N GLU A 184 -10.86 -9.30 1.10
CA GLU A 184 -11.19 -10.35 2.07
C GLU A 184 -10.79 -11.75 1.56
N ALA A 185 -10.43 -12.66 2.48
CA ALA A 185 -10.08 -14.03 2.14
C ALA A 185 -11.18 -14.76 1.35
N GLU A 186 -12.45 -14.49 1.65
CA GLU A 186 -13.60 -15.04 0.95
C GLU A 186 -13.63 -14.60 -0.52
N ALA A 187 -13.47 -13.29 -0.77
CA ALA A 187 -13.50 -12.73 -2.12
C ALA A 187 -12.30 -13.23 -2.94
N ALA A 188 -11.13 -13.30 -2.34
CA ALA A 188 -9.94 -13.86 -2.97
C ALA A 188 -10.12 -15.35 -3.32
N ALA A 189 -10.62 -16.15 -2.39
CA ALA A 189 -10.87 -17.58 -2.61
C ALA A 189 -11.88 -17.82 -3.73
N ALA A 190 -12.97 -17.03 -3.80
CA ALA A 190 -13.95 -17.11 -4.88
C ALA A 190 -13.33 -16.78 -6.24
N ARG A 191 -12.49 -15.74 -6.32
CA ARG A 191 -11.78 -15.37 -7.55
C ARG A 191 -10.78 -16.45 -8.00
N LEU A 192 -10.03 -17.04 -7.07
CA LEU A 192 -9.09 -18.13 -7.37
C LEU A 192 -9.81 -19.39 -7.85
N ALA A 193 -10.93 -19.73 -7.20
CA ALA A 193 -11.77 -20.84 -7.62
C ALA A 193 -12.33 -20.62 -9.05
N ALA A 194 -12.85 -19.42 -9.33
CA ALA A 194 -13.34 -19.05 -10.66
C ALA A 194 -12.23 -19.05 -11.74
N ALA A 195 -11.00 -18.72 -11.35
CA ALA A 195 -9.82 -18.76 -12.23
C ALA A 195 -9.30 -20.19 -12.48
N GLY A 196 -9.85 -21.19 -11.80
CA GLY A 196 -9.58 -22.62 -12.03
C GLY A 196 -8.49 -23.22 -11.15
N ALA A 197 -8.27 -22.68 -9.94
CA ALA A 197 -7.48 -23.38 -8.93
C ALA A 197 -8.14 -24.70 -8.55
N ASP A 198 -7.35 -25.75 -8.29
CA ASP A 198 -7.87 -27.02 -7.79
C ASP A 198 -7.99 -27.03 -6.27
N LEU A 199 -7.06 -26.34 -5.59
CA LEU A 199 -7.11 -26.07 -4.16
C LEU A 199 -6.86 -24.58 -3.92
N VAL A 200 -7.50 -24.03 -2.89
CA VAL A 200 -7.26 -22.67 -2.43
C VAL A 200 -6.88 -22.68 -0.96
N GLY A 201 -6.03 -21.77 -0.54
CA GLY A 201 -5.53 -21.81 0.82
C GLY A 201 -4.76 -20.58 1.24
N ALA A 202 -4.06 -20.75 2.36
CA ALA A 202 -3.21 -19.73 2.93
C ALA A 202 -1.87 -20.34 3.34
N ASN A 203 -0.82 -19.53 3.22
CA ASN A 203 0.49 -19.85 3.74
C ASN A 203 1.23 -18.58 4.16
N CYS A 204 2.21 -18.73 5.06
CA CYS A 204 3.02 -17.61 5.56
C CYS A 204 2.16 -16.47 6.16
N GLY A 205 2.75 -15.27 6.33
CA GLY A 205 2.08 -14.05 6.82
C GLY A 205 1.80 -14.03 8.32
N ALA A 206 1.27 -15.12 8.88
CA ALA A 206 0.87 -15.21 10.28
C ALA A 206 1.14 -16.60 10.90
N GLY A 207 1.05 -16.69 12.23
CA GLY A 207 1.16 -17.96 12.97
C GLY A 207 -0.06 -18.88 12.81
N PRO A 208 -0.04 -20.09 13.41
CA PRO A 208 -1.07 -21.11 13.18
C PRO A 208 -2.51 -20.68 13.52
N LEU A 209 -2.70 -19.93 14.61
CA LEU A 209 -4.01 -19.46 15.03
C LEU A 209 -4.67 -18.50 14.01
N GLU A 210 -3.90 -17.55 13.48
CA GLU A 210 -4.41 -16.58 12.51
C GLU A 210 -4.72 -17.25 11.17
N LEU A 211 -3.87 -18.20 10.74
CA LEU A 211 -4.14 -18.96 9.53
C LEU A 211 -5.40 -19.82 9.68
N LEU A 212 -5.66 -20.41 10.86
CA LEU A 212 -6.90 -21.13 11.13
C LEU A 212 -8.14 -20.23 11.01
N LYS A 213 -8.08 -18.99 11.51
CA LYS A 213 -9.17 -18.01 11.34
C LYS A 213 -9.44 -17.72 9.86
N THR A 214 -8.38 -17.51 9.09
CA THR A 214 -8.45 -17.30 7.63
C THR A 214 -9.08 -18.50 6.93
N LEU A 215 -8.63 -19.72 7.24
CA LEU A 215 -9.20 -20.94 6.65
C LEU A 215 -10.68 -21.10 6.94
N LYS A 216 -11.13 -20.82 8.18
CA LYS A 216 -12.55 -20.88 8.53
C LYS A 216 -13.40 -19.94 7.67
N ARG A 217 -12.87 -18.77 7.30
CA ARG A 217 -13.53 -17.82 6.39
C ARG A 217 -13.55 -18.34 4.94
N ILE A 218 -12.40 -18.79 4.43
CA ILE A 218 -12.32 -19.39 3.09
C ILE A 218 -13.29 -20.57 2.96
N ALA A 219 -13.37 -21.41 3.99
CA ALA A 219 -14.20 -22.60 4.03
C ALA A 219 -15.70 -22.33 3.83
N THR A 220 -16.19 -21.11 4.09
CA THR A 220 -17.61 -20.78 3.92
C THR A 220 -18.00 -20.47 2.49
N VAL A 221 -17.05 -20.21 1.57
CA VAL A 221 -17.35 -19.65 0.24
C VAL A 221 -16.90 -20.50 -0.95
N THR A 222 -16.24 -21.63 -0.71
CA THR A 222 -15.74 -22.51 -1.78
C THR A 222 -15.81 -23.98 -1.38
N ASP A 223 -16.26 -24.83 -2.31
CA ASP A 223 -16.23 -26.29 -2.14
C ASP A 223 -14.88 -26.91 -2.53
N LEU A 224 -13.95 -26.11 -3.07
CA LEU A 224 -12.61 -26.60 -3.41
C LEU A 224 -11.86 -27.07 -2.16
N PRO A 225 -11.09 -28.17 -2.24
CA PRO A 225 -10.25 -28.60 -1.14
C PRO A 225 -9.28 -27.50 -0.68
N LEU A 226 -9.03 -27.42 0.63
CA LEU A 226 -8.26 -26.32 1.22
C LEU A 226 -6.84 -26.71 1.60
N ALA A 227 -5.90 -25.79 1.40
CA ALA A 227 -4.49 -25.96 1.78
C ALA A 227 -4.06 -24.99 2.89
N ALA A 228 -3.17 -25.44 3.78
CA ALA A 228 -2.77 -24.72 4.98
C ALA A 228 -1.27 -24.90 5.30
N TYR A 229 -0.49 -23.81 5.23
CA TYR A 229 0.96 -23.84 5.52
C TYR A 229 1.35 -22.68 6.45
N PRO A 230 1.03 -22.75 7.75
CA PRO A 230 1.33 -21.66 8.69
C PRO A 230 2.81 -21.59 9.06
N ASN A 231 3.26 -20.39 9.48
CA ASN A 231 4.57 -20.23 10.12
C ASN A 231 4.57 -20.87 11.52
N SER A 232 5.75 -21.23 12.04
CA SER A 232 5.92 -21.71 13.44
C SER A 232 5.86 -20.56 14.47
N GLY A 233 4.80 -19.74 14.37
CA GLY A 233 4.62 -18.49 15.13
C GLY A 233 5.16 -17.27 14.41
N PHE A 234 5.16 -16.13 15.10
CA PHE A 234 5.73 -14.88 14.58
C PHE A 234 7.27 -14.92 14.68
N PRO A 235 7.98 -14.40 13.67
CA PRO A 235 9.43 -14.33 13.72
C PRO A 235 9.89 -13.34 14.79
N GLU A 236 10.77 -13.78 15.67
CA GLU A 236 11.48 -12.90 16.60
C GLU A 236 12.92 -12.75 16.16
N TYR A 237 13.44 -11.52 16.14
CA TYR A 237 14.84 -11.29 15.81
C TYR A 237 15.68 -11.22 17.09
N VAL A 238 16.52 -12.23 17.32
CA VAL A 238 17.38 -12.35 18.51
C VAL A 238 18.80 -12.67 18.05
N ASP A 239 19.78 -11.83 18.45
CA ASP A 239 21.21 -11.99 18.14
C ASP A 239 21.53 -12.25 16.66
N GLY A 240 20.87 -11.50 15.76
CA GLY A 240 21.12 -11.61 14.32
C GLY A 240 20.34 -12.72 13.61
N ARG A 241 19.49 -13.47 14.33
CA ARG A 241 18.77 -14.64 13.83
C ARG A 241 17.26 -14.51 14.04
N TYR A 242 16.48 -15.05 13.10
CA TYR A 242 15.04 -15.21 13.28
C TYR A 242 14.73 -16.50 14.05
N ILE A 243 14.05 -16.39 15.19
CA ILE A 243 13.59 -17.49 16.03
C ILE A 243 12.07 -17.60 15.91
N TYR A 244 11.59 -18.82 15.78
CA TYR A 244 10.17 -19.17 15.72
C TYR A 244 9.85 -20.02 16.95
N ARG A 245 8.84 -19.63 17.74
CA ARG A 245 8.61 -20.17 19.09
C ARG A 245 7.54 -21.26 19.18
N ALA A 246 6.75 -21.50 18.13
CA ALA A 246 5.72 -22.53 18.23
C ALA A 246 6.36 -23.91 18.34
N THR A 247 5.96 -24.67 19.36
CA THR A 247 6.44 -26.04 19.58
C THR A 247 5.76 -27.02 18.61
N PRO A 248 6.40 -28.14 18.23
CA PRO A 248 5.79 -29.18 17.41
C PRO A 248 4.42 -29.66 17.92
N GLU A 249 4.22 -29.79 19.24
CA GLU A 249 2.98 -30.25 19.86
C GLU A 249 1.83 -29.25 19.65
N TYR A 250 2.08 -27.96 19.93
CA TYR A 250 1.13 -26.89 19.66
C TYR A 250 0.77 -26.82 18.17
N PHE A 251 1.77 -26.93 17.29
CA PHE A 251 1.56 -26.89 15.85
C PHE A 251 0.69 -28.07 15.37
N ALA A 252 0.91 -29.27 15.90
CA ALA A 252 0.09 -30.44 15.61
C ALA A 252 -1.37 -30.29 16.08
N GLY A 253 -1.59 -29.70 17.26
CA GLY A 253 -2.94 -29.36 17.74
C GLY A 253 -3.66 -28.41 16.79
N MET A 254 -2.98 -27.34 16.34
CA MET A 254 -3.52 -26.40 15.37
C MET A 254 -3.78 -27.05 14.00
N ALA A 255 -2.91 -27.95 13.55
CA ALA A 255 -3.12 -28.71 12.32
C ALA A 255 -4.40 -29.56 12.38
N ALA A 256 -4.69 -30.20 13.52
CA ALA A 256 -5.94 -30.93 13.72
C ALA A 256 -7.17 -30.00 13.65
N GLU A 257 -7.09 -28.79 14.21
CA GLU A 257 -8.15 -27.79 14.09
C GLU A 257 -8.33 -27.29 12.65
N MET A 258 -7.24 -27.14 11.89
CA MET A 258 -7.30 -26.78 10.46
C MET A 258 -7.95 -27.89 9.64
N ALA A 259 -7.64 -29.15 9.92
CA ALA A 259 -8.29 -30.29 9.30
C ALA A 259 -9.80 -30.30 9.61
N ALA A 260 -10.17 -30.02 10.87
CA ALA A 260 -11.57 -29.88 11.28
C ALA A 260 -12.28 -28.68 10.61
N ALA A 261 -11.55 -27.62 10.25
CA ALA A 261 -12.04 -26.50 9.45
C ALA A 261 -12.13 -26.82 7.94
N GLY A 262 -11.70 -28.02 7.52
CA GLY A 262 -11.80 -28.52 6.16
C GLY A 262 -10.53 -28.41 5.32
N ALA A 263 -9.37 -28.11 5.92
CA ALA A 263 -8.09 -28.26 5.25
C ALA A 263 -7.78 -29.74 4.99
N CYS A 264 -7.35 -30.04 3.77
CA CYS A 264 -7.02 -31.38 3.31
C CYS A 264 -5.56 -31.52 2.87
N LEU A 265 -4.83 -30.41 2.77
CA LEU A 265 -3.38 -30.39 2.59
C LEU A 265 -2.80 -29.47 3.67
N ILE A 266 -2.07 -30.03 4.64
CA ILE A 266 -1.57 -29.28 5.79
C ILE A 266 -0.08 -29.52 5.95
N GLY A 267 0.71 -28.46 5.80
CA GLY A 267 2.17 -28.46 5.98
C GLY A 267 2.62 -27.32 6.88
N GLY A 268 3.82 -26.82 6.64
CA GLY A 268 4.41 -25.72 7.40
C GLY A 268 5.22 -24.77 6.51
N CYS A 269 5.20 -23.48 6.85
CA CYS A 269 6.03 -22.47 6.20
C CYS A 269 7.20 -22.08 7.13
N CYS A 270 7.57 -20.80 7.23
CA CYS A 270 8.78 -20.36 7.94
C CYS A 270 8.83 -20.84 9.40
N GLY A 271 10.00 -21.33 9.82
CA GLY A 271 10.24 -21.83 11.18
C GLY A 271 9.81 -23.28 11.44
N THR A 272 9.10 -23.92 10.51
CA THR A 272 8.70 -25.32 10.67
C THR A 272 9.84 -26.27 10.28
N THR A 273 9.96 -27.38 11.02
CA THR A 273 11.08 -28.33 10.93
C THR A 273 10.55 -29.76 10.73
N PRO A 274 11.42 -30.75 10.43
CA PRO A 274 11.03 -32.15 10.40
C PRO A 274 10.31 -32.64 11.67
N ASP A 275 10.61 -32.08 12.85
CA ASP A 275 9.92 -32.45 14.10
C ASP A 275 8.48 -31.94 14.15
N HIS A 276 8.22 -30.77 13.57
CA HIS A 276 6.85 -30.26 13.38
C HIS A 276 6.07 -31.18 12.44
N VAL A 277 6.65 -31.50 11.28
CA VAL A 277 6.04 -32.40 10.29
C VAL A 277 5.73 -33.77 10.89
N ARG A 278 6.65 -34.32 11.70
CA ARG A 278 6.43 -35.59 12.42
C ARG A 278 5.26 -35.53 13.38
N SER A 279 5.12 -34.43 14.11
CA SER A 279 4.03 -34.22 15.06
C SER A 279 2.68 -34.04 14.35
N ILE A 280 2.65 -33.29 13.24
CA ILE A 280 1.46 -33.15 12.38
C ILE A 280 1.07 -34.50 11.77
N ALA A 281 2.02 -35.24 11.22
CA ALA A 281 1.76 -36.54 10.61
C ALA A 281 1.22 -37.58 11.61
N ALA A 282 1.64 -37.50 12.88
CA ALA A 282 1.04 -38.29 13.94
C ALA A 282 -0.40 -37.86 14.25
N ALA A 283 -0.65 -36.55 14.35
CA ALA A 283 -1.96 -36.00 14.70
C ALA A 283 -3.03 -36.16 13.60
N LEU A 284 -2.64 -36.10 12.33
CA LEU A 284 -3.56 -36.14 11.18
C LEU A 284 -3.78 -37.55 10.62
N ARG A 285 -3.09 -38.56 11.14
CA ARG A 285 -3.12 -39.93 10.60
C ARG A 285 -4.54 -40.48 10.55
N GLY A 286 -4.99 -40.84 9.34
CA GLY A 286 -6.29 -41.46 9.12
C GLY A 286 -7.48 -40.51 9.20
N LEU A 287 -7.25 -39.21 9.34
CA LEU A 287 -8.31 -38.22 9.26
C LEU A 287 -8.80 -38.05 7.81
N LYS A 288 -10.10 -37.81 7.67
CA LYS A 288 -10.75 -37.45 6.41
C LYS A 288 -11.11 -35.97 6.43
N PRO A 289 -11.17 -35.31 5.26
CA PRO A 289 -11.61 -33.92 5.19
C PRO A 289 -13.00 -33.76 5.81
N ALA A 290 -13.17 -32.75 6.68
CA ALA A 290 -14.45 -32.47 7.30
C ALA A 290 -15.49 -32.03 6.25
N PRO A 291 -16.76 -32.45 6.35
CA PRO A 291 -17.81 -31.93 5.49
C PRO A 291 -17.99 -30.44 5.75
N ARG A 292 -18.11 -29.65 4.68
CA ARG A 292 -18.31 -28.20 4.76
C ARG A 292 -19.67 -27.83 4.17
N THR A 293 -20.25 -26.77 4.71
CA THR A 293 -21.44 -26.14 4.13
C THR A 293 -21.01 -24.79 3.58
N VAL A 294 -20.97 -24.69 2.25
CA VAL A 294 -20.73 -23.41 1.59
C VAL A 294 -21.99 -22.58 1.72
N VAL A 295 -21.86 -21.45 2.40
CA VAL A 295 -22.87 -20.40 2.38
C VAL A 295 -22.54 -19.58 1.14
N GLN A 296 -23.33 -19.73 0.08
CA GLN A 296 -23.20 -18.82 -1.05
C GLN A 296 -23.31 -17.40 -0.52
N PRO A 297 -22.29 -16.54 -0.73
CA PRO A 297 -22.42 -15.15 -0.38
C PRO A 297 -23.65 -14.63 -1.13
N SER A 298 -24.64 -14.09 -0.41
CA SER A 298 -25.51 -13.12 -1.07
C SER A 298 -24.55 -12.08 -1.60
N ALA A 299 -24.56 -11.82 -2.91
CA ALA A 299 -23.71 -10.81 -3.51
C ALA A 299 -23.92 -9.49 -2.74
N GLN A 300 -23.08 -9.23 -1.76
CA GLN A 300 -22.84 -7.87 -1.32
C GLN A 300 -22.04 -7.32 -2.47
N ALA A 301 -22.79 -6.69 -3.38
CA ALA A 301 -22.25 -5.75 -4.32
C ALA A 301 -21.20 -4.92 -3.57
N GLU A 302 -20.04 -4.76 -4.19
CA GLU A 302 -19.10 -3.71 -3.81
C GLU A 302 -19.88 -2.40 -3.86
N THR A 303 -20.48 -2.00 -2.73
CA THR A 303 -21.04 -0.67 -2.53
C THR A 303 -19.89 0.25 -2.19
N GLY A 304 -19.04 0.46 -3.18
CA GLY A 304 -18.31 1.70 -3.34
C GLY A 304 -19.01 2.51 -4.41
N THR A 305 -20.23 2.95 -4.12
CA THR A 305 -20.90 3.98 -4.92
C THR A 305 -20.03 5.23 -4.91
N GLY A 306 -19.21 5.39 -5.93
CA GLY A 306 -18.73 6.69 -6.36
C GLY A 306 -19.91 7.47 -6.89
N THR A 307 -20.65 8.12 -5.99
CA THR A 307 -21.58 9.21 -6.31
C THR A 307 -21.75 10.11 -5.09
N GLY A 308 -21.00 11.22 -5.08
CA GLY A 308 -21.26 12.44 -4.32
C GLY A 308 -21.71 12.31 -2.86
N ALA A 309 -20.78 12.09 -1.94
CA ALA A 309 -21.00 12.55 -0.57
C ALA A 309 -21.23 14.07 -0.61
N ALA A 310 -22.33 14.56 -0.04
CA ALA A 310 -22.58 16.00 0.08
C ALA A 310 -21.36 16.67 0.72
N ALA A 311 -20.92 17.80 0.15
CA ALA A 311 -19.76 18.52 0.68
C ALA A 311 -19.99 18.85 2.17
N ALA A 312 -19.04 18.47 3.02
CA ALA A 312 -19.08 18.68 4.47
C ALA A 312 -17.96 19.63 4.91
N GLY A 313 -18.07 20.19 6.13
CA GLY A 313 -17.09 21.14 6.67
C GLY A 313 -16.96 22.41 5.84
N PHE A 314 -15.73 22.86 5.63
CA PHE A 314 -15.38 24.08 4.89
C PHE A 314 -15.84 24.08 3.42
N LEU A 315 -16.17 22.90 2.88
CA LEU A 315 -16.70 22.74 1.52
C LEU A 315 -18.23 22.75 1.45
N ALA A 316 -18.95 22.85 2.57
CA ALA A 316 -20.43 22.77 2.60
C ALA A 316 -21.15 23.78 1.68
N ASP A 317 -20.52 24.91 1.40
CA ASP A 317 -21.03 25.94 0.49
C ASP A 317 -20.35 25.93 -0.90
N TRP A 318 -19.64 24.85 -1.25
CA TRP A 318 -19.03 24.71 -2.57
C TRP A 318 -20.10 24.83 -3.67
N GLY A 319 -19.81 25.65 -4.68
CA GLY A 319 -20.75 25.98 -5.77
C GLY A 319 -21.81 27.03 -5.41
N LYS A 320 -22.04 27.34 -4.13
CA LYS A 320 -22.94 28.42 -3.69
C LYS A 320 -22.21 29.75 -3.53
N ARG A 321 -20.95 29.71 -3.07
CA ARG A 321 -20.06 30.87 -2.92
C ARG A 321 -18.62 30.45 -3.10
N LYS A 322 -17.71 31.42 -3.23
CA LYS A 322 -16.28 31.14 -3.28
C LYS A 322 -15.76 30.68 -1.91
N VAL A 323 -15.22 29.47 -1.87
CA VAL A 323 -14.50 28.92 -0.71
C VAL A 323 -13.08 29.46 -0.69
N VAL A 324 -12.61 29.95 0.44
CA VAL A 324 -11.24 30.50 0.59
C VAL A 324 -10.53 29.82 1.73
N THR A 325 -9.44 29.14 1.42
CA THR A 325 -8.57 28.49 2.41
C THR A 325 -7.24 29.24 2.46
N VAL A 326 -6.61 29.31 3.64
CA VAL A 326 -5.39 30.11 3.83
C VAL A 326 -4.33 29.34 4.58
N GLU A 327 -3.12 29.26 4.01
CA GLU A 327 -1.96 28.64 4.64
C GLU A 327 -1.36 29.50 5.75
N LEU A 328 -1.00 28.87 6.86
CA LEU A 328 -0.15 29.43 7.90
C LEU A 328 0.99 28.44 8.21
N ASP A 329 2.18 28.99 8.43
CA ASP A 329 3.31 28.23 8.91
C ASP A 329 3.11 27.89 10.41
N PRO A 330 3.26 26.61 10.80
CA PRO A 330 3.34 26.28 12.22
C PRO A 330 4.59 26.94 12.86
N PRO A 331 4.57 27.25 14.17
CA PRO A 331 5.69 27.90 14.83
C PRO A 331 6.92 26.97 14.89
N LYS A 332 8.11 27.58 14.94
CA LYS A 332 9.39 26.87 15.17
C LYS A 332 9.57 26.40 16.61
N GLY A 333 9.00 27.14 17.55
CA GLY A 333 9.09 26.89 19.00
C GLY A 333 7.72 26.62 19.61
N LEU A 334 7.65 26.65 20.94
CA LEU A 334 6.44 26.29 21.70
C LEU A 334 5.37 27.41 21.77
N ASP A 335 5.69 28.64 21.34
CA ASP A 335 4.75 29.76 21.36
C ASP A 335 3.80 29.73 20.14
N CYS A 336 2.52 29.42 20.40
CA CYS A 336 1.46 29.39 19.39
C CYS A 336 0.66 30.70 19.26
N SER A 337 0.97 31.73 20.06
CA SER A 337 0.16 32.96 20.12
C SER A 337 0.04 33.66 18.76
N GLY A 338 1.14 33.72 18.01
CA GLY A 338 1.18 34.35 16.69
C GLY A 338 0.30 33.64 15.66
N VAL A 339 0.36 32.30 15.60
CA VAL A 339 -0.45 31.52 14.64
C VAL A 339 -1.94 31.55 15.02
N ILE A 340 -2.27 31.51 16.31
CA ILE A 340 -3.66 31.65 16.80
C ILE A 340 -4.22 33.03 16.44
N ALA A 341 -3.45 34.10 16.66
CA ALA A 341 -3.85 35.45 16.30
C ALA A 341 -4.03 35.60 14.77
N GLY A 342 -3.13 34.99 13.98
CA GLY A 342 -3.25 34.92 12.52
C GLY A 342 -4.51 34.21 12.06
N SER A 343 -4.80 33.02 12.63
CA SER A 343 -6.03 32.27 12.35
C SER A 343 -7.29 33.07 12.67
N ARG A 344 -7.32 33.79 13.79
CA ARG A 344 -8.46 34.65 14.16
C ARG A 344 -8.65 35.80 13.17
N ALA A 345 -7.57 36.49 12.82
CA ALA A 345 -7.63 37.58 11.84
C ALA A 345 -8.10 37.10 10.45
N LEU A 346 -7.75 35.87 10.06
CA LEU A 346 -8.21 35.25 8.81
C LEU A 346 -9.67 34.80 8.87
N LYS A 347 -10.12 34.22 9.99
CA LYS A 347 -11.54 33.94 10.24
C LYS A 347 -12.37 35.23 10.13
N ASP A 348 -11.94 36.29 10.81
CA ASP A 348 -12.63 37.59 10.80
C ASP A 348 -12.65 38.23 9.39
N ALA A 349 -11.64 37.95 8.56
CA ALA A 349 -11.62 38.36 7.16
C ALA A 349 -12.56 37.54 6.27
N GLY A 350 -13.01 36.36 6.74
CA GLY A 350 -13.93 35.46 6.04
C GLY A 350 -13.28 34.18 5.49
N ALA A 351 -12.11 33.77 5.97
CA ALA A 351 -11.52 32.50 5.56
C ALA A 351 -12.40 31.32 6.02
N ASP A 352 -12.53 30.31 5.16
CA ASP A 352 -13.35 29.12 5.40
C ASP A 352 -12.56 28.02 6.13
N ALA A 353 -11.25 27.94 5.88
CA ALA A 353 -10.36 27.04 6.60
C ALA A 353 -8.92 27.57 6.65
N ILE A 354 -8.17 27.09 7.64
CA ILE A 354 -6.72 27.33 7.77
C ILE A 354 -5.97 26.07 7.34
N ASN A 355 -5.01 26.21 6.43
CA ASN A 355 -4.06 25.16 6.11
C ASN A 355 -2.83 25.27 7.02
N LEU A 356 -2.35 24.14 7.54
CA LEU A 356 -1.08 24.06 8.24
C LEU A 356 -0.10 23.22 7.42
N ALA A 357 0.97 23.83 6.92
CA ALA A 357 2.00 23.13 6.16
C ALA A 357 2.97 22.37 7.08
N GLU A 358 3.09 21.05 6.92
CA GLU A 358 3.96 20.23 7.77
C GLU A 358 5.41 20.32 7.32
N ASN A 359 6.29 20.77 8.21
CA ASN A 359 7.75 20.77 8.03
C ASN A 359 8.21 21.16 6.60
N PRO A 360 7.78 22.34 6.08
CA PRO A 360 8.09 22.74 4.71
C PRO A 360 9.60 22.80 4.48
N LEU A 361 10.08 22.32 3.33
CA LEU A 361 11.50 22.18 2.99
C LEU A 361 12.29 21.32 4.00
N ALA A 362 11.62 20.34 4.61
CA ALA A 362 12.19 19.47 5.65
C ALA A 362 12.76 20.21 6.87
N ARG A 363 12.22 21.40 7.17
CA ARG A 363 12.61 22.17 8.37
C ARG A 363 11.61 21.93 9.49
N VAL A 364 12.11 21.52 10.65
CA VAL A 364 11.30 21.19 11.83
C VAL A 364 10.40 22.36 12.23
N ARG A 365 9.13 22.04 12.48
CA ARG A 365 8.06 22.88 13.01
C ARG A 365 7.20 22.09 14.01
N MET A 366 6.32 22.80 14.71
CA MET A 366 5.34 22.15 15.59
C MET A 366 4.43 21.19 14.81
N GLY A 367 4.08 20.06 15.44
CA GLY A 367 3.20 19.05 14.86
C GLY A 367 1.79 19.58 14.56
N ASN A 368 1.34 19.36 13.32
CA ASN A 368 0.11 19.94 12.79
C ASN A 368 -1.16 19.45 13.49
N ILE A 369 -1.24 18.18 13.90
CA ILE A 369 -2.46 17.63 14.52
C ILE A 369 -2.77 18.35 15.85
N ALA A 370 -1.75 18.50 16.71
CA ALA A 370 -1.90 19.19 17.98
C ALA A 370 -2.25 20.67 17.77
N LEU A 371 -1.57 21.34 16.84
CA LEU A 371 -1.83 22.74 16.53
C LEU A 371 -3.22 22.95 15.90
N ALA A 372 -3.66 22.04 15.03
CA ALA A 372 -5.00 22.08 14.44
C ALA A 372 -6.09 21.99 15.50
N SER A 373 -5.95 21.05 16.45
CA SER A 373 -6.88 20.91 17.57
C SER A 373 -6.93 22.18 18.44
N LEU A 374 -5.77 22.78 18.69
CA LEU A 374 -5.66 24.02 19.46
C LEU A 374 -6.36 25.21 18.76
N ILE A 375 -6.07 25.42 17.46
CA ILE A 375 -6.70 26.49 16.66
C ILE A 375 -8.21 26.31 16.61
N ARG A 376 -8.70 25.08 16.36
CA ARG A 376 -10.14 24.80 16.37
C ARG A 376 -10.78 25.18 17.70
N ARG A 377 -10.18 24.80 18.82
CA ARG A 377 -10.71 25.08 20.15
C ARG A 377 -10.74 26.58 20.48
N GLU A 378 -9.73 27.34 20.05
CA GLU A 378 -9.56 28.75 20.45
C GLU A 378 -10.06 29.79 19.44
N VAL A 379 -10.22 29.40 18.19
CA VAL A 379 -10.62 30.29 17.09
C VAL A 379 -11.92 29.82 16.44
N ASP A 380 -12.29 28.54 16.58
CA ASP A 380 -13.48 27.96 15.99
C ASP A 380 -13.50 28.12 14.45
N ILE A 381 -12.38 27.81 13.83
CA ILE A 381 -12.24 27.72 12.37
C ILE A 381 -11.75 26.32 12.00
N GLU A 382 -12.22 25.80 10.87
CA GLU A 382 -11.74 24.51 10.39
C GLU A 382 -10.26 24.58 10.00
N VAL A 383 -9.54 23.49 10.26
CA VAL A 383 -8.12 23.39 9.96
C VAL A 383 -7.88 22.18 9.08
N ILE A 384 -7.23 22.43 7.94
CA ILE A 384 -6.73 21.42 7.01
C ILE A 384 -5.28 21.13 7.39
N ALA A 385 -5.07 20.03 8.10
CA ALA A 385 -3.73 19.61 8.49
C ALA A 385 -3.03 18.95 7.29
N HIS A 386 -1.90 19.49 6.85
CA HIS A 386 -1.05 18.75 5.92
C HIS A 386 -0.35 17.63 6.69
N ILE A 387 -0.31 16.43 6.11
CA ILE A 387 0.39 15.26 6.66
C ILE A 387 1.35 14.73 5.61
N THR A 388 2.61 14.56 6.01
CA THR A 388 3.72 14.15 5.15
C THR A 388 4.14 12.70 5.40
N CYS A 389 4.35 11.94 4.34
CA CYS A 389 4.77 10.53 4.44
C CYS A 389 6.27 10.35 4.77
N ARG A 390 7.06 11.42 4.63
CA ARG A 390 8.52 11.40 4.89
C ARG A 390 8.84 11.11 6.35
N ASP A 391 8.08 11.73 7.26
CA ASP A 391 8.48 11.91 8.65
C ASP A 391 8.13 10.70 9.54
N ARG A 392 7.22 9.83 9.11
CA ARG A 392 6.65 8.75 9.94
C ARG A 392 6.42 7.46 9.14
N ASN A 393 6.56 6.32 9.83
CA ASN A 393 6.27 5.00 9.27
C ASN A 393 4.76 4.74 9.22
N LEU A 394 4.35 3.63 8.59
CA LEU A 394 2.94 3.28 8.43
C LEU A 394 2.19 3.16 9.78
N LEU A 395 2.84 2.63 10.82
CA LEU A 395 2.24 2.46 12.13
C LEU A 395 2.00 3.82 12.83
N GLY A 396 3.01 4.69 12.79
CA GLY A 396 2.93 6.05 13.35
C GLY A 396 1.85 6.87 12.65
N LEU A 397 1.82 6.88 11.32
CA LEU A 397 0.79 7.58 10.55
C LEU A 397 -0.62 7.10 10.91
N GLN A 398 -0.85 5.79 11.01
CA GLN A 398 -2.16 5.27 11.42
C GLN A 398 -2.57 5.75 12.82
N SER A 399 -1.67 5.63 13.80
CA SER A 399 -1.93 6.06 15.17
C SER A 399 -2.26 7.55 15.24
N ASP A 400 -1.47 8.37 14.54
CA ASP A 400 -1.63 9.82 14.53
C ASP A 400 -2.91 10.25 13.83
N LEU A 401 -3.29 9.60 12.73
CA LEU A 401 -4.53 9.90 12.02
C LEU A 401 -5.75 9.53 12.88
N MET A 402 -5.76 8.38 13.54
CA MET A 402 -6.82 8.06 14.49
C MET A 402 -6.88 9.07 15.65
N GLY A 403 -5.72 9.48 16.17
CA GLY A 403 -5.61 10.56 17.16
C GLY A 403 -6.10 11.91 16.64
N ALA A 404 -5.87 12.23 15.36
CA ALA A 404 -6.33 13.46 14.73
C ALA A 404 -7.87 13.52 14.68
N SER A 405 -8.51 12.41 14.29
CA SER A 405 -9.97 12.28 14.34
C SER A 405 -10.50 12.49 15.75
N LEU A 406 -9.90 11.83 16.75
CA LEU A 406 -10.26 11.99 18.17
C LEU A 406 -10.14 13.45 18.64
N LEU A 407 -9.13 14.17 18.18
CA LEU A 407 -8.89 15.58 18.49
C LEU A 407 -9.78 16.54 17.67
N GLY A 408 -10.69 15.99 16.88
CA GLY A 408 -11.66 16.72 16.07
C GLY A 408 -11.09 17.29 14.77
N VAL A 409 -9.91 16.88 14.31
CA VAL A 409 -9.43 17.27 12.97
C VAL A 409 -10.31 16.62 11.92
N SER A 410 -10.90 17.40 11.02
CA SER A 410 -11.86 16.92 10.01
C SER A 410 -11.34 16.98 8.59
N ALA A 411 -10.22 17.66 8.32
CA ALA A 411 -9.67 17.80 6.99
C ALA A 411 -8.16 17.58 6.97
N ILE A 412 -7.70 16.77 6.00
CA ILE A 412 -6.29 16.40 5.87
C ILE A 412 -5.85 16.55 4.42
N LEU A 413 -4.74 17.26 4.18
CA LEU A 413 -4.07 17.29 2.89
C LEU A 413 -2.92 16.28 2.89
N ALA A 414 -3.00 15.26 2.05
CA ALA A 414 -1.98 14.23 1.96
C ALA A 414 -0.82 14.66 1.05
N VAL A 415 0.39 14.69 1.61
CA VAL A 415 1.61 15.15 0.92
C VAL A 415 2.70 14.09 1.05
N THR A 416 3.48 13.85 0.00
CA THR A 416 4.61 12.90 0.11
C THR A 416 5.70 13.48 1.03
N GLY A 417 5.99 14.78 0.93
CA GLY A 417 7.02 15.48 1.70
C GLY A 417 8.36 15.58 0.97
N ASP A 418 9.04 16.72 1.12
CA ASP A 418 10.34 17.01 0.51
C ASP A 418 11.45 16.15 1.13
N PRO A 419 12.39 15.56 0.38
CA PRO A 419 13.45 14.69 0.93
C PRO A 419 14.15 15.30 2.15
N ALA A 420 14.43 14.49 3.18
CA ALA A 420 15.04 14.97 4.44
C ALA A 420 16.39 15.66 4.22
N SER A 421 17.12 15.29 3.17
CA SER A 421 18.40 15.90 2.76
C SER A 421 18.30 17.38 2.38
N LEU A 422 17.10 17.93 2.18
CA LEU A 422 16.89 19.36 1.96
C LEU A 422 16.79 20.17 3.27
N GLY A 423 16.65 19.48 4.40
CA GLY A 423 16.55 20.08 5.72
C GLY A 423 17.92 20.37 6.36
N ASP A 424 17.89 21.01 7.52
CA ASP A 424 19.11 21.43 8.25
C ASP A 424 19.80 20.24 8.96
N ASP A 425 19.14 19.09 9.08
CA ASP A 425 19.63 17.90 9.80
C ASP A 425 20.00 16.77 8.83
N ALA A 426 21.28 16.70 8.48
CA ALA A 426 21.82 15.74 7.52
C ALA A 426 21.75 14.27 7.99
N ALA A 427 21.46 14.00 9.27
CA ALA A 427 21.38 12.66 9.82
C ALA A 427 19.95 12.07 9.82
N ALA A 428 18.92 12.89 9.55
CA ALA A 428 17.54 12.45 9.56
C ALA A 428 17.22 11.51 8.38
N SER A 429 16.73 10.30 8.68
CA SER A 429 16.27 9.34 7.67
C SER A 429 14.91 9.71 7.11
N SER A 430 14.71 9.54 5.81
CA SER A 430 13.36 9.60 5.21
C SER A 430 12.71 8.22 5.28
N VAL A 431 11.51 8.13 5.88
CA VAL A 431 10.84 6.85 6.13
C VAL A 431 10.14 6.32 4.88
N TYR A 432 9.22 7.10 4.31
CA TYR A 432 8.53 6.81 3.03
C TYR A 432 7.93 5.39 2.90
N ASP A 433 7.46 4.80 4.01
CA ASP A 433 6.60 3.60 3.96
C ASP A 433 5.38 3.82 3.06
N LEU A 434 4.91 5.08 3.01
CA LEU A 434 3.83 5.55 2.13
C LEU A 434 4.30 6.71 1.23
N ASN A 435 3.50 6.99 0.21
CA ASN A 435 3.55 8.23 -0.57
C ASN A 435 2.15 8.87 -0.57
N SER A 436 1.98 10.04 -1.20
CA SER A 436 0.67 10.72 -1.20
C SER A 436 -0.47 9.88 -1.78
N PHE A 437 -0.24 8.96 -2.73
CA PHE A 437 -1.30 8.08 -3.24
C PHE A 437 -1.78 7.10 -2.17
N THR A 438 -0.83 6.45 -1.50
CA THR A 438 -1.12 5.42 -0.50
C THR A 438 -1.56 6.00 0.84
N LEU A 439 -1.15 7.23 1.17
CA LEU A 439 -1.71 7.97 2.31
C LEU A 439 -3.17 8.38 2.08
N ILE A 440 -3.54 8.82 0.86
CA ILE A 440 -4.95 9.09 0.53
C ILE A 440 -5.79 7.83 0.66
N LYS A 441 -5.28 6.70 0.17
CA LYS A 441 -5.94 5.40 0.32
C LYS A 441 -6.12 5.04 1.81
N LEU A 442 -5.08 5.25 2.63
CA LEU A 442 -5.16 5.02 4.08
C LEU A 442 -6.22 5.91 4.75
N LEU A 443 -6.28 7.20 4.43
CA LEU A 443 -7.32 8.10 4.95
C LEU A 443 -8.73 7.64 4.55
N SER A 444 -8.89 7.18 3.31
CA SER A 444 -10.15 6.61 2.81
C SER A 444 -10.53 5.31 3.55
N ASP A 445 -9.53 4.47 3.85
CA ASP A 445 -9.72 3.27 4.66
C ASP A 445 -10.18 3.60 6.09
N LEU A 446 -9.50 4.55 6.74
CA LEU A 446 -9.86 5.01 8.08
C LEU A 446 -11.27 5.63 8.11
N ASN A 447 -11.66 6.36 7.06
CA ASN A 447 -13.02 6.88 6.90
C ASN A 447 -14.08 5.79 6.78
N ARG A 448 -13.71 4.61 6.29
CA ARG A 448 -14.58 3.43 6.23
C ARG A 448 -14.56 2.60 7.52
N GLY A 449 -13.86 3.07 8.55
CA GLY A 449 -13.76 2.38 9.83
C GLY A 449 -12.82 1.18 9.79
N VAL A 450 -11.82 1.19 8.89
CA VAL A 450 -10.80 0.14 8.82
C VAL A 450 -9.39 0.72 8.80
N ASN A 451 -8.41 0.01 9.36
CA ASN A 451 -7.01 0.42 9.34
C ASN A 451 -6.30 -0.02 8.03
N ALA A 452 -4.98 0.21 7.91
CA ALA A 452 -4.21 -0.14 6.70
C ALA A 452 -4.18 -1.63 6.37
N LEU A 453 -4.40 -2.50 7.36
CA LEU A 453 -4.52 -3.95 7.21
C LEU A 453 -5.98 -4.37 6.92
N GLY A 454 -6.90 -3.40 6.88
CA GLY A 454 -8.33 -3.62 6.72
C GLY A 454 -9.03 -4.06 8.01
N ASN A 455 -8.36 -4.12 9.16
CA ASN A 455 -9.01 -4.46 10.43
C ASN A 455 -9.99 -3.36 10.85
N PRO A 456 -11.19 -3.71 11.35
CA PRO A 456 -12.15 -2.72 11.81
C PRO A 456 -11.60 -1.92 12.99
N ILE A 457 -11.79 -0.60 12.97
CA ILE A 457 -11.46 0.33 14.06
C ILE A 457 -12.69 0.96 14.70
N GLY A 458 -13.89 0.49 14.34
CA GLY A 458 -15.16 1.04 14.80
C GLY A 458 -15.70 2.06 13.81
N GLU A 459 -16.18 3.21 14.31
CA GLU A 459 -16.67 4.28 13.47
C GLU A 459 -15.54 4.90 12.64
N GLY A 460 -15.88 5.29 11.40
CA GLY A 460 -14.92 5.88 10.48
C GLY A 460 -14.50 7.29 10.89
N THR A 461 -13.31 7.70 10.47
CA THR A 461 -12.73 9.00 10.83
C THR A 461 -13.40 10.22 10.19
N GLY A 462 -14.18 10.04 9.12
CA GLY A 462 -14.95 11.12 8.48
C GLY A 462 -14.12 12.28 7.89
N PHE A 463 -12.83 12.08 7.61
CA PHE A 463 -11.96 13.10 7.05
C PHE A 463 -12.44 13.56 5.67
N THR A 464 -12.39 14.86 5.45
CA THR A 464 -12.34 15.46 4.12
C THR A 464 -10.91 15.37 3.61
N ILE A 465 -10.69 14.52 2.61
CA ILE A 465 -9.36 14.11 2.14
C ILE A 465 -8.93 15.00 0.98
N GLY A 466 -7.80 15.67 1.13
CA GLY A 466 -7.23 16.58 0.14
C GLY A 466 -6.03 16.00 -0.58
N ALA A 467 -5.91 16.31 -1.86
CA ALA A 467 -4.75 16.00 -2.69
C ALA A 467 -4.00 17.28 -3.11
N ALA A 468 -2.66 17.26 -2.99
CA ALA A 468 -1.82 18.27 -3.63
C ALA A 468 -1.68 18.02 -5.14
N PHE A 469 -1.78 19.07 -5.95
CA PHE A 469 -1.63 19.01 -7.40
C PHE A 469 -0.63 20.07 -7.90
N ASN A 470 0.26 19.71 -8.82
CA ASN A 470 1.18 20.66 -9.44
C ASN A 470 0.79 20.89 -10.89
N PRO A 471 0.06 21.98 -11.19
CA PRO A 471 -0.32 22.31 -12.55
C PRO A 471 0.88 22.79 -13.37
N ASN A 472 2.03 23.15 -12.79
CA ASN A 472 3.14 23.80 -13.51
C ASN A 472 4.13 22.82 -14.15
N GLY A 473 3.91 21.50 -14.04
CA GLY A 473 4.82 20.49 -14.61
C GLY A 473 4.92 20.54 -16.14
N GLN A 474 6.04 20.10 -16.72
CA GLN A 474 6.24 20.14 -18.19
C GLN A 474 5.13 19.43 -18.99
N LYS A 475 4.58 18.35 -18.44
CA LYS A 475 3.51 17.53 -19.03
C LYS A 475 2.30 17.52 -18.10
N MET A 476 1.28 18.35 -18.41
CA MET A 476 0.06 18.47 -17.59
C MET A 476 -0.73 17.16 -17.56
N ASP A 477 -0.83 16.46 -18.69
CA ASP A 477 -1.47 15.17 -18.85
C ASP A 477 -0.94 14.12 -17.85
N VAL A 478 0.38 14.06 -17.65
CA VAL A 478 1.00 13.17 -16.66
C VAL A 478 0.62 13.56 -15.23
N GLN A 479 0.51 14.86 -14.94
CA GLN A 479 0.07 15.33 -13.62
C GLN A 479 -1.41 15.01 -13.38
N VAL A 480 -2.25 15.15 -14.41
CA VAL A 480 -3.68 14.82 -14.37
C VAL A 480 -3.87 13.33 -14.13
N GLN A 481 -3.14 12.44 -14.81
CA GLN A 481 -3.19 10.99 -14.56
C GLN A 481 -2.81 10.61 -13.12
N ARG A 482 -1.87 11.36 -12.53
CA ARG A 482 -1.54 11.20 -11.11
C ARG A 482 -2.69 11.71 -10.24
N LEU A 483 -3.31 12.84 -10.58
CA LEU A 483 -4.46 13.35 -9.85
C LEU A 483 -5.64 12.38 -9.90
N GLU A 484 -5.97 11.81 -11.07
CA GLU A 484 -6.99 10.77 -11.25
C GLU A 484 -6.77 9.59 -10.28
N LYS A 485 -5.54 9.10 -10.16
CA LYS A 485 -5.20 8.05 -9.20
C LYS A 485 -5.43 8.48 -7.74
N LYS A 486 -5.16 9.75 -7.41
CA LYS A 486 -5.44 10.28 -6.06
C LYS A 486 -6.94 10.37 -5.80
N VAL A 487 -7.74 10.81 -6.78
CA VAL A 487 -9.21 10.84 -6.68
C VAL A 487 -9.77 9.43 -6.53
N ALA A 488 -9.32 8.49 -7.36
CA ALA A 488 -9.70 7.08 -7.29
C ALA A 488 -9.38 6.44 -5.93
N ASN A 489 -8.31 6.88 -5.26
CA ASN A 489 -7.96 6.43 -3.91
C ASN A 489 -8.79 7.07 -2.79
N GLY A 490 -9.63 8.07 -3.10
CA GLY A 490 -10.56 8.70 -2.15
C GLY A 490 -10.29 10.18 -1.87
N ALA A 491 -9.49 10.89 -2.67
CA ALA A 491 -9.39 12.35 -2.53
C ALA A 491 -10.72 13.02 -2.88
N THR A 492 -11.14 13.96 -2.03
CA THR A 492 -12.42 14.68 -2.10
C THR A 492 -12.26 16.15 -2.47
N PHE A 493 -11.04 16.71 -2.40
CA PHE A 493 -10.71 18.03 -2.92
C PHE A 493 -9.23 18.12 -3.30
N VAL A 494 -8.87 19.18 -4.02
CA VAL A 494 -7.53 19.43 -4.53
C VAL A 494 -7.08 20.83 -4.19
N GLN A 495 -5.83 20.97 -3.73
CA GLN A 495 -5.14 22.25 -3.64
C GLN A 495 -3.93 22.25 -4.57
N THR A 496 -3.82 23.30 -5.39
CA THR A 496 -2.74 23.38 -6.37
C THR A 496 -1.54 24.13 -5.82
N GLN A 497 -0.37 23.88 -6.39
CA GLN A 497 0.73 24.83 -6.30
C GLN A 497 0.34 26.19 -6.92
N PRO A 498 1.02 27.30 -6.55
CA PRO A 498 0.69 28.63 -7.06
C PRO A 498 0.67 28.70 -8.59
N ILE A 499 -0.37 29.36 -9.12
CA ILE A 499 -0.52 29.60 -10.56
C ILE A 499 -0.42 31.11 -10.81
N TYR A 500 0.41 31.50 -11.78
CA TYR A 500 0.59 32.89 -12.20
C TYR A 500 0.17 33.14 -13.66
N ASP A 501 -0.12 32.07 -14.40
CA ASP A 501 -0.49 32.10 -15.81
C ASP A 501 -1.93 31.62 -15.99
N LEU A 502 -2.77 32.46 -16.60
CA LEU A 502 -4.16 32.12 -16.89
C LEU A 502 -4.27 31.01 -17.92
N GLN A 503 -3.41 30.94 -18.94
CA GLN A 503 -3.46 29.84 -19.92
C GLN A 503 -3.23 28.49 -19.23
N ARG A 504 -2.38 28.49 -18.20
CA ARG A 504 -2.13 27.30 -17.38
C ARG A 504 -3.34 26.91 -16.54
N LEU A 505 -4.05 27.90 -15.99
CA LEU A 505 -5.33 27.69 -15.31
C LEU A 505 -6.38 27.12 -16.28
N ASP A 506 -6.50 27.68 -17.50
CA ASP A 506 -7.44 27.20 -18.53
C ASP A 506 -7.20 25.72 -18.83
N LEU A 507 -5.95 25.37 -19.14
CA LEU A 507 -5.56 24.00 -19.46
C LEU A 507 -5.82 23.05 -18.29
N MET A 508 -5.54 23.48 -17.06
CA MET A 508 -5.84 22.68 -15.87
C MET A 508 -7.33 22.41 -15.75
N LEU A 509 -8.17 23.44 -15.86
CA LEU A 509 -9.62 23.30 -15.71
C LEU A 509 -10.21 22.40 -16.79
N GLU A 510 -9.76 22.55 -18.04
CA GLU A 510 -10.16 21.68 -19.15
C GLU A 510 -9.80 20.22 -18.89
N GLN A 511 -8.54 19.94 -18.54
CA GLN A 511 -8.04 18.57 -18.37
C GLN A 511 -8.46 17.91 -17.06
N THR A 512 -9.05 18.64 -16.11
CA THR A 512 -9.52 18.09 -14.83
C THR A 512 -11.04 18.14 -14.67
N ALA A 513 -11.76 18.62 -15.69
CA ALA A 513 -13.21 18.78 -15.65
C ALA A 513 -13.97 17.48 -15.33
N HIS A 514 -13.43 16.32 -15.73
CA HIS A 514 -14.04 15.00 -15.51
C HIS A 514 -13.86 14.44 -14.09
N LEU A 515 -13.09 15.10 -13.23
CA LEU A 515 -12.81 14.60 -11.88
C LEU A 515 -13.95 14.88 -10.88
N ASP A 516 -14.86 15.80 -11.21
CA ASP A 516 -16.07 16.14 -10.42
C ASP A 516 -15.83 16.41 -8.92
N ILE A 517 -14.63 16.89 -8.56
CA ILE A 517 -14.28 17.30 -7.18
C ILE A 517 -13.80 18.76 -7.11
N PRO A 518 -13.97 19.44 -5.96
CA PRO A 518 -13.43 20.78 -5.74
C PRO A 518 -11.93 20.91 -5.99
N ILE A 519 -11.53 21.85 -6.84
CA ILE A 519 -10.13 22.24 -7.07
C ILE A 519 -9.95 23.70 -6.69
N LEU A 520 -9.08 23.97 -5.72
CA LEU A 520 -8.73 25.31 -5.25
C LEU A 520 -7.37 25.71 -5.84
N PRO A 521 -7.32 26.64 -6.82
CA PRO A 521 -6.06 27.16 -7.33
C PRO A 521 -5.27 27.89 -6.24
N GLY A 522 -3.99 27.58 -6.16
CA GLY A 522 -3.03 28.24 -5.30
C GLY A 522 -2.73 29.66 -5.77
N VAL A 523 -2.79 30.63 -4.86
CA VAL A 523 -2.39 32.02 -5.08
C VAL A 523 -1.37 32.41 -4.02
N LEU A 524 -0.14 32.68 -4.46
CA LEU A 524 0.95 33.13 -3.61
C LEU A 524 1.31 34.57 -3.99
N PRO A 525 1.01 35.56 -3.14
CA PRO A 525 1.40 36.95 -3.40
C PRO A 525 2.92 37.11 -3.31
N LEU A 526 3.51 37.84 -4.25
CA LEU A 526 4.93 38.15 -4.25
C LEU A 526 5.22 39.33 -3.30
N VAL A 527 6.41 39.40 -2.71
CA VAL A 527 6.77 40.51 -1.80
C VAL A 527 7.94 41.37 -2.28
N SER A 528 8.69 40.91 -3.28
CA SER A 528 9.81 41.65 -3.87
C SER A 528 10.28 40.98 -5.16
N GLY A 529 11.05 41.70 -5.98
CA GLY A 529 11.72 41.12 -7.16
C GLY A 529 12.63 39.94 -6.80
N ARG A 530 13.41 40.07 -5.71
CA ARG A 530 14.27 38.97 -5.23
C ARG A 530 13.47 37.74 -4.81
N ASN A 531 12.31 37.94 -4.17
CA ASN A 531 11.43 36.84 -3.80
C ASN A 531 10.82 36.15 -5.04
N ALA A 532 10.42 36.91 -6.06
CA ALA A 532 9.95 36.33 -7.32
C ALA A 532 11.04 35.49 -8.01
N GLU A 533 12.26 36.00 -8.10
CA GLU A 533 13.40 35.25 -8.67
C GLU A 533 13.74 33.99 -7.86
N PHE A 534 13.77 34.09 -6.53
CA PHE A 534 13.98 32.93 -5.66
C PHE A 534 12.91 31.84 -5.89
N LEU A 535 11.64 32.21 -5.90
CA LEU A 535 10.54 31.26 -6.08
C LEU A 535 10.60 30.57 -7.45
N HIS A 536 10.91 31.32 -8.52
CA HIS A 536 11.00 30.76 -9.87
C HIS A 536 12.20 29.80 -10.04
N ASN A 537 13.36 30.16 -9.48
CA ASN A 537 14.60 29.41 -9.75
C ASN A 537 14.91 28.33 -8.71
N GLU A 538 14.50 28.52 -7.45
CA GLU A 538 14.94 27.68 -6.32
C GLU A 538 13.82 26.84 -5.70
N VAL A 539 12.54 27.12 -5.98
CA VAL A 539 11.42 26.38 -5.39
C VAL A 539 10.78 25.45 -6.44
N PRO A 540 10.95 24.13 -6.31
CA PRO A 540 10.41 23.18 -7.29
C PRO A 540 8.90 23.31 -7.49
N GLY A 541 8.51 23.45 -8.75
CA GLY A 541 7.12 23.48 -9.19
C GLY A 541 6.48 24.87 -9.18
N ILE A 542 7.17 25.91 -8.74
CA ILE A 542 6.70 27.28 -8.93
C ILE A 542 7.29 27.84 -10.23
N VAL A 543 6.42 28.24 -11.15
CA VAL A 543 6.82 28.89 -12.41
C VAL A 543 6.13 30.24 -12.49
N ILE A 544 6.95 31.29 -12.49
CA ILE A 544 6.49 32.68 -12.62
C ILE A 544 6.81 33.20 -14.04
N PRO A 545 5.80 33.63 -14.82
CA PRO A 545 5.99 34.18 -16.17
C PRO A 545 6.94 35.39 -16.20
N GLU A 546 7.67 35.54 -17.31
CA GLU A 546 8.62 36.64 -17.51
C GLU A 546 7.97 38.02 -17.33
N ALA A 547 6.76 38.22 -17.84
CA ALA A 547 6.03 39.48 -17.70
C ALA A 547 5.77 39.84 -16.23
N ILE A 548 5.51 38.85 -15.38
CA ILE A 548 5.29 39.05 -13.94
C ILE A 548 6.62 39.30 -13.23
N ARG A 549 7.69 38.56 -13.57
CA ARG A 549 9.03 38.80 -13.02
C ARG A 549 9.56 40.18 -13.39
N ALA A 550 9.34 40.64 -14.62
CA ALA A 550 9.69 41.98 -15.09
C ALA A 550 8.94 43.07 -14.31
N ARG A 551 7.64 42.87 -14.01
CA ARG A 551 6.89 43.79 -13.14
C ARG A 551 7.43 43.88 -11.73
N MET A 552 7.98 42.78 -11.20
CA MET A 552 8.55 42.72 -9.85
C MET A 552 10.01 43.17 -9.79
N ALA A 553 10.70 43.27 -10.92
CA ALA A 553 12.11 43.62 -10.99
C ALA A 553 12.40 44.97 -10.30
N GLY A 554 13.42 45.00 -9.45
CA GLY A 554 13.81 46.20 -8.70
C GLY A 554 12.92 46.56 -7.50
N LYS A 555 11.70 46.00 -7.37
CA LYS A 555 10.76 46.34 -6.29
C LYS A 555 11.14 45.67 -4.97
N THR A 556 11.07 46.43 -3.88
CA THR A 556 11.37 46.00 -2.51
C THR A 556 10.42 46.65 -1.50
N GLY A 557 10.45 46.21 -0.24
CA GLY A 557 9.66 46.82 0.84
C GLY A 557 8.16 46.85 0.53
N ASP A 558 7.50 47.96 0.88
CA ASP A 558 6.06 48.13 0.69
C ASP A 558 5.66 48.17 -0.79
N GLU A 559 6.49 48.75 -1.66
CA GLU A 559 6.24 48.78 -3.11
C GLU A 559 6.16 47.35 -3.68
N GLY A 560 7.08 46.47 -3.27
CA GLY A 560 7.07 45.07 -3.69
C GLY A 560 5.83 44.31 -3.20
N VAL A 561 5.38 44.57 -1.97
CA VAL A 561 4.17 43.96 -1.40
C VAL A 561 2.91 44.44 -2.14
N GLN A 562 2.81 45.74 -2.42
CA GLN A 562 1.66 46.31 -3.14
C GLN A 562 1.57 45.80 -4.59
N GLU A 563 2.70 45.71 -5.30
CA GLU A 563 2.71 45.14 -6.64
C GLU A 563 2.32 43.66 -6.63
N GLY A 564 2.86 42.87 -5.71
CA GLY A 564 2.51 41.45 -5.61
C GLY A 564 1.05 41.21 -5.23
N LEU A 565 0.47 42.08 -4.40
CA LEU A 565 -0.97 42.10 -4.12
C LEU A 565 -1.79 42.46 -5.37
N ALA A 566 -1.34 43.44 -6.17
CA ALA A 566 -2.00 43.80 -7.43
C ALA A 566 -2.01 42.61 -8.41
N ILE A 567 -0.86 41.95 -8.61
CA ILE A 567 -0.74 40.75 -9.44
C ILE A 567 -1.68 39.63 -8.95
N ALA A 568 -1.71 39.37 -7.64
CA ALA A 568 -2.60 38.37 -7.06
C ALA A 568 -4.08 38.71 -7.27
N ARG A 569 -4.47 39.98 -7.10
CA ARG A 569 -5.85 40.46 -7.36
C ARG A 569 -6.23 40.32 -8.82
N GLU A 570 -5.35 40.70 -9.74
CA GLU A 570 -5.57 40.56 -11.19
C GLU A 570 -5.82 39.09 -11.57
N PHE A 571 -5.01 38.17 -11.02
CA PHE A 571 -5.21 36.73 -11.23
C PHE A 571 -6.54 36.24 -10.64
N ILE A 572 -6.84 36.61 -9.39
CA ILE A 572 -8.09 36.24 -8.71
C ILE A 572 -9.30 36.75 -9.50
N GLU A 573 -9.28 38.01 -9.95
CA GLU A 573 -10.38 38.62 -10.70
C GLU A 573 -10.60 37.88 -12.03
N ALA A 574 -9.54 37.60 -12.78
CA ALA A 574 -9.63 36.87 -14.03
C ALA A 574 -10.03 35.40 -13.86
N ALA A 575 -9.71 34.79 -12.72
CA ALA A 575 -10.09 33.42 -12.38
C ALA A 575 -11.44 33.31 -11.68
N PHE A 576 -12.04 34.41 -11.21
CA PHE A 576 -13.11 34.41 -10.21
C PHE A 576 -14.32 33.57 -10.63
N ASP A 577 -14.88 33.84 -11.80
CA ASP A 577 -16.03 33.10 -12.35
C ASP A 577 -15.62 31.70 -12.86
N ARG A 578 -14.31 31.50 -13.01
CA ARG A 578 -13.58 30.31 -13.43
C ARG A 578 -13.74 29.09 -12.52
N VAL A 579 -13.69 29.37 -11.21
CA VAL A 579 -13.36 28.38 -10.17
C VAL A 579 -14.27 28.48 -8.95
N GLY A 580 -14.42 27.41 -8.19
CA GLY A 580 -15.29 27.38 -7.01
C GLY A 580 -14.69 28.00 -5.74
N GLY A 581 -13.39 28.29 -5.73
CA GLY A 581 -12.69 28.81 -4.55
C GLY A 581 -11.20 29.02 -4.80
N PHE A 582 -10.48 29.49 -3.78
CA PHE A 582 -9.04 29.80 -3.83
C PHE A 582 -8.29 29.24 -2.61
N TYR A 583 -7.04 28.86 -2.84
CA TYR A 583 -6.08 28.52 -1.79
C TYR A 583 -5.02 29.61 -1.71
N LEU A 584 -5.01 30.37 -0.63
CA LEU A 584 -4.08 31.50 -0.45
C LEU A 584 -2.86 31.07 0.36
N ILE A 585 -1.66 31.33 -0.18
CA ILE A 585 -0.38 30.97 0.44
C ILE A 585 0.37 32.26 0.76
N PRO A 586 0.22 32.83 1.96
CA PRO A 586 0.90 34.07 2.31
C PRO A 586 2.41 33.84 2.44
N PRO A 587 3.24 34.71 1.86
CA PRO A 587 4.68 34.62 1.97
C PRO A 587 5.13 34.86 3.43
N PHE A 588 5.99 33.99 3.95
CA PHE A 588 6.55 34.07 5.30
C PHE A 588 5.49 34.14 6.42
N GLY A 589 4.34 33.48 6.23
CA GLY A 589 3.25 33.48 7.22
C GLY A 589 2.63 34.87 7.47
N LYS A 590 2.81 35.83 6.56
CA LYS A 590 2.25 37.20 6.67
C LYS A 590 0.74 37.19 6.44
N TYR A 591 -0.01 36.73 7.45
CA TYR A 591 -1.47 36.58 7.41
C TYR A 591 -2.22 37.87 7.07
N ARG A 592 -1.64 39.06 7.30
CA ARG A 592 -2.26 40.34 6.92
C ARG A 592 -2.46 40.49 5.41
N ILE A 593 -1.49 40.01 4.61
CA ILE A 593 -1.57 40.02 3.15
C ILE A 593 -2.69 39.08 2.69
N ALA A 594 -2.76 37.88 3.27
CA ALA A 594 -3.84 36.95 2.97
C ALA A 594 -5.20 37.51 3.40
N ALA A 595 -5.34 38.13 4.58
CA ALA A 595 -6.59 38.72 5.04
C ALA A 595 -7.14 39.79 4.08
N GLU A 596 -6.27 40.58 3.46
CA GLU A 596 -6.65 41.55 2.43
C GLU A 596 -7.22 40.88 1.17
N LEU A 597 -6.61 39.78 0.72
CA LEU A 597 -7.10 39.00 -0.42
C LEU A 597 -8.38 38.22 -0.10
N VAL A 598 -8.52 37.69 1.12
CA VAL A 598 -9.76 37.05 1.58
C VAL A 598 -10.91 38.05 1.49
N ARG A 599 -10.75 39.27 2.05
CA ARG A 599 -11.78 40.32 1.98
C ARG A 599 -12.11 40.68 0.53
N PHE A 600 -11.09 40.85 -0.31
CA PHE A 600 -11.28 41.11 -1.74
C PHE A 600 -12.14 40.04 -2.42
N ILE A 601 -11.85 38.75 -2.21
CA ILE A 601 -12.63 37.63 -2.77
C ILE A 601 -14.08 37.65 -2.25
N LYS A 602 -14.29 37.89 -0.94
CA LYS A 602 -15.62 37.91 -0.35
C LYS A 602 -16.45 39.11 -0.81
N GLU A 603 -15.85 40.29 -0.89
CA GLU A 603 -16.49 41.50 -1.43
C GLU A 603 -16.86 41.33 -2.90
N ARG A 604 -15.99 40.72 -3.72
CA ARG A 604 -16.26 40.45 -5.13
C ARG A 604 -17.39 39.43 -5.32
N GLY A 605 -17.53 38.46 -4.42
CA GLY A 605 -18.62 37.47 -4.47
C GLY A 605 -19.96 37.97 -3.93
N ALA A 606 -19.97 39.10 -3.21
CA ALA A 606 -21.18 39.77 -2.75
C ALA A 606 -21.75 40.78 -3.78
N ARG A 607 -20.98 41.11 -4.81
CA ARG A 607 -21.40 41.90 -5.98
C ARG A 607 -21.95 40.99 -7.05
#